data_AF-A0A1U7VUL5-F1
#
_entry.id   AF-A0A1U7VUL5-F1
#
_cell.length_a   1.000
_cell.length_b   1.000
_cell.length_c   1.000
_cell.angle_alpha   90.00
_cell.angle_beta   90.00
_cell.angle_gamma   90.00
#
_symmetry.space_group_name_H-M   'P 1'
#
loop_
_entity.id
_entity.type
_entity.pdbx_description
1 polymer ?
#
loop_
_entity_poly.entity_id
_entity_poly.type
_entity_poly.pdbx_seq_one_letter_code
_entity_poly.pdbx_strand_id
1 'polypeptide(L)'
;MGPINFARVRVALRATKENNEEPSKSEMFITTRTKKGKEVHTDTQVAISELQNRQSSGETADDAFRAVFGKKQPGRVRCYGRSVTTSSLKKDEEITKLKQKHANEITSLKKEMKEMMREEMRCFFSQFVKNNAGLDFHDIQGCVGSNIPSPVDASSARAMRGQNLPHYSGSTHAPSLEKENTGDAIGYGGHKSI
;
A
#
# COMPACT_ATOMS: atom_id res chain seq x y z
N MET A 1 -15.78 -34.46 25.62
CA MET A 1 -15.68 -33.14 26.30
C MET A 1 -16.06 -32.05 25.32
N GLY A 2 -17.10 -31.25 25.62
CA GLY A 2 -17.56 -30.17 24.74
C GLY A 2 -16.57 -28.99 24.64
N PRO A 3 -16.89 -27.95 23.86
CA PRO A 3 -16.04 -26.76 23.74
C PRO A 3 -15.74 -26.16 25.12
N ILE A 4 -14.45 -26.00 25.44
CA ILE A 4 -14.03 -25.37 26.70
C ILE A 4 -14.39 -23.88 26.64
N ASN A 5 -15.33 -23.45 27.48
CA ASN A 5 -15.72 -22.04 27.63
C ASN A 5 -14.56 -21.23 28.28
N PHE A 6 -14.35 -19.98 27.85
CA PHE A 6 -13.42 -19.03 28.47
C PHE A 6 -13.60 -18.90 30.00
N ALA A 7 -14.82 -19.02 30.52
CA ALA A 7 -15.05 -19.02 31.96
C ALA A 7 -14.32 -20.18 32.66
N ARG A 8 -14.36 -21.39 32.09
CA ARG A 8 -13.66 -22.55 32.64
C ARG A 8 -12.15 -22.39 32.57
N VAL A 9 -11.64 -21.84 31.48
CA VAL A 9 -10.21 -21.54 31.34
C VAL A 9 -9.76 -20.53 32.39
N ARG A 10 -10.54 -19.47 32.62
CA ARG A 10 -10.24 -18.48 33.68
C ARG A 10 -10.17 -19.13 35.06
N VAL A 11 -11.16 -19.93 35.42
CA VAL A 11 -11.20 -20.63 36.72
C VAL A 11 -9.98 -21.55 36.87
N ALA A 12 -9.64 -22.31 35.83
CA ALA A 12 -8.47 -23.18 35.86
C ALA A 12 -7.16 -22.40 36.02
N LEU A 13 -7.00 -21.28 35.32
CA LEU A 13 -5.81 -20.43 35.44
C LEU A 13 -5.71 -19.74 36.81
N ARG A 14 -6.83 -19.32 37.40
CA ARG A 14 -6.84 -18.78 38.77
C ARG A 14 -6.39 -19.85 39.77
N ALA A 15 -6.89 -21.08 39.63
CA ALA A 15 -6.53 -22.19 40.52
C ALA A 15 -5.04 -22.57 40.47
N THR A 16 -4.33 -22.23 39.39
CA THR A 16 -2.88 -22.46 39.27
C THR A 16 -2.02 -21.33 39.86
N LYS A 17 -2.61 -20.18 40.21
CA LYS A 17 -1.90 -19.05 40.83
C LYS A 17 -2.09 -19.11 42.33
N GLU A 18 -1.02 -18.91 43.10
CA GLU A 18 -1.07 -18.96 44.58
C GLU A 18 -2.13 -18.03 45.16
N ASN A 19 -2.32 -16.84 44.58
CA ASN A 19 -3.24 -15.82 45.08
C ASN A 19 -4.65 -15.84 44.45
N ASN A 20 -4.96 -16.83 43.60
CA ASN A 20 -6.21 -16.85 42.80
C ASN A 20 -6.44 -15.58 41.95
N GLU A 21 -5.36 -14.88 41.61
CA GLU A 21 -5.40 -13.63 40.85
C GLU A 21 -6.00 -13.81 39.45
N GLU A 22 -6.64 -12.76 38.94
CA GLU A 22 -7.24 -12.79 37.60
C GLU A 22 -6.17 -13.08 36.54
N PRO A 23 -6.41 -14.01 35.60
CA PRO A 23 -5.48 -14.27 34.52
C PRO A 23 -5.39 -13.05 33.60
N SER A 24 -4.18 -12.74 33.20
CA SER A 24 -3.87 -11.70 32.23
C SER A 24 -4.45 -12.02 30.85
N LYS A 25 -4.51 -11.00 29.99
CA LYS A 25 -5.01 -11.15 28.61
C LYS A 25 -4.14 -12.09 27.79
N SER A 26 -2.81 -12.05 28.00
CA SER A 26 -1.84 -12.93 27.33
C SER A 26 -2.03 -14.38 27.77
N GLU A 27 -2.13 -14.66 29.06
CA GLU A 27 -2.38 -16.02 29.59
C GLU A 27 -3.69 -16.61 29.04
N MET A 28 -4.76 -15.81 29.04
CA MET A 28 -6.04 -16.20 28.45
C MET A 28 -5.92 -16.52 26.96
N PHE A 29 -5.18 -15.72 26.21
CA PHE A 29 -4.97 -15.95 24.78
C PHE A 29 -4.13 -17.20 24.51
N ILE A 30 -2.98 -17.36 25.16
CA ILE A 30 -2.08 -18.50 24.98
C ILE A 30 -2.82 -19.80 25.31
N THR A 31 -3.50 -19.86 26.46
CA THR A 31 -4.20 -21.08 26.91
C THR A 31 -5.34 -21.47 25.97
N THR A 32 -6.08 -20.49 25.45
CA THR A 32 -7.25 -20.76 24.59
C THR A 32 -6.87 -21.10 23.15
N ARG A 33 -5.71 -20.63 22.68
CA ARG A 33 -5.15 -20.94 21.36
C ARG A 33 -4.30 -22.21 21.36
N THR A 34 -3.67 -22.56 22.48
CA THR A 34 -2.87 -23.78 22.64
C THR A 34 -3.79 -24.94 23.06
N LYS A 35 -4.73 -25.32 22.17
CA LYS A 35 -5.58 -26.48 22.42
C LYS A 35 -4.72 -27.75 22.32
N LYS A 36 -4.67 -28.54 23.39
CA LYS A 36 -4.08 -29.88 23.39
C LYS A 36 -4.67 -30.70 22.23
N GLY A 37 -3.81 -31.25 21.36
CA GLY A 37 -4.20 -32.16 20.28
C GLY A 37 -4.61 -31.52 18.95
N LYS A 38 -4.41 -30.20 18.75
CA LYS A 38 -4.53 -29.56 17.43
C LYS A 38 -3.30 -28.72 17.15
N GLU A 39 -2.85 -28.76 15.90
CA GLU A 39 -1.78 -27.88 15.43
C GLU A 39 -2.22 -26.42 15.55
N VAL A 40 -1.33 -25.59 16.10
CA VAL A 40 -1.54 -24.15 16.21
C VAL A 40 -1.14 -23.52 14.89
N HIS A 41 -1.98 -22.63 14.36
CA HIS A 41 -1.66 -21.90 13.14
C HIS A 41 -0.35 -21.11 13.28
N THR A 42 0.46 -21.07 12.23
CA THR A 42 1.77 -20.37 12.18
C THR A 42 1.71 -18.96 12.76
N ASP A 43 0.82 -18.10 12.27
CA ASP A 43 0.71 -16.72 12.79
C ASP A 43 0.26 -16.64 14.25
N THR A 44 -0.53 -17.62 14.72
CA THR A 44 -0.87 -17.71 16.15
C THR A 44 0.35 -18.13 16.96
N GLN A 45 1.18 -19.04 16.43
CA GLN A 45 2.44 -19.43 17.04
C GLN A 45 3.41 -18.25 17.11
N VAL A 46 3.56 -17.48 16.03
CA VAL A 46 4.37 -16.25 16.00
C VAL A 46 3.90 -15.26 17.06
N ALA A 47 2.59 -14.99 17.14
CA ALA A 47 2.04 -14.10 18.15
C ALA A 47 2.26 -14.61 19.60
N ILE A 48 2.17 -15.93 19.83
CA ILE A 48 2.47 -16.52 21.15
C ILE A 48 3.96 -16.35 21.49
N SER A 49 4.85 -16.65 20.55
CA SER A 49 6.29 -16.51 20.74
C SER A 49 6.69 -15.05 21.01
N GLU A 50 6.10 -14.09 20.28
CA GLU A 50 6.36 -12.67 20.50
C GLU A 50 5.87 -12.22 21.89
N LEU A 51 4.67 -12.64 22.31
CA LEU A 51 4.15 -12.35 23.66
C LEU A 51 5.10 -12.86 24.75
N GLN A 52 5.55 -14.12 24.63
CA GLN A 52 6.44 -14.73 25.60
C GLN A 52 7.80 -14.02 25.66
N ASN A 53 8.37 -13.66 24.50
CA ASN A 53 9.64 -12.93 24.42
C ASN A 53 9.54 -11.56 25.12
N ARG A 54 8.50 -10.80 24.83
CA ARG A 54 8.26 -9.48 25.46
C ARG A 54 8.10 -9.57 26.98
N GLN A 55 7.32 -10.55 27.44
CA GLN A 55 7.16 -10.80 28.88
C GLN A 55 8.49 -11.22 29.53
N SER A 56 9.31 -12.02 28.85
CA SER A 56 10.65 -12.37 29.35
C SER A 56 11.64 -11.20 29.35
N SER A 57 11.40 -10.18 28.52
CA SER A 57 12.18 -8.94 28.46
C SER A 57 11.76 -7.91 29.53
N GLY A 58 10.85 -8.28 30.43
CA GLY A 58 10.38 -7.41 31.52
C GLY A 58 9.18 -6.52 31.18
N GLU A 59 8.59 -6.64 29.98
CA GLU A 59 7.34 -5.93 29.67
C GLU A 59 6.18 -6.47 30.51
N THR A 60 5.28 -5.58 30.95
CA THR A 60 4.04 -6.02 31.61
C THR A 60 3.16 -6.81 30.64
N ALA A 61 2.36 -7.75 31.14
CA ALA A 61 1.50 -8.58 30.31
C ALA A 61 0.54 -7.77 29.42
N ASP A 62 0.04 -6.63 29.92
CA ASP A 62 -0.88 -5.76 29.20
C ASP A 62 -0.17 -4.90 28.14
N ASP A 63 1.08 -4.52 28.38
CA ASP A 63 1.92 -3.81 27.41
C ASP A 63 2.35 -4.72 26.27
N ALA A 64 2.86 -5.91 26.60
CA ALA A 64 3.21 -6.93 25.61
C ALA A 64 2.00 -7.30 24.75
N PHE A 65 0.82 -7.48 25.36
CA PHE A 65 -0.41 -7.78 24.61
C PHE A 65 -0.79 -6.64 23.67
N ARG A 66 -0.64 -5.39 24.09
CA ARG A 66 -0.94 -4.21 23.26
C ARG A 66 0.09 -4.00 22.15
N ALA A 67 1.34 -4.36 22.37
CA ALA A 67 2.39 -4.31 21.35
C ALA A 67 2.10 -5.31 20.22
N VAL A 68 1.83 -6.57 20.56
CA VAL A 68 1.56 -7.64 19.57
C VAL A 68 0.26 -7.43 18.82
N PHE A 69 -0.77 -6.90 19.49
CA PHE A 69 -2.12 -6.88 18.96
C PHE A 69 -2.71 -5.50 18.67
N GLY A 70 -1.95 -4.45 18.96
CA GLY A 70 -2.35 -3.06 18.84
C GLY A 70 -3.23 -2.57 19.99
N LYS A 71 -3.40 -1.24 20.03
CA LYS A 71 -4.36 -0.58 20.92
C LYS A 71 -5.78 -1.03 20.59
N LYS A 72 -6.57 -1.29 21.63
CA LYS A 72 -7.99 -1.57 21.50
C LYS A 72 -8.72 -0.30 21.08
N GLN A 73 -9.50 -0.37 20.00
CA GLN A 73 -10.22 0.78 19.48
C GLN A 73 -11.34 1.22 20.46
N PRO A 74 -11.55 2.53 20.67
CA PRO A 74 -12.66 3.04 21.46
C PRO A 74 -13.99 2.46 20.99
N GLY A 75 -14.88 2.12 21.92
CA GLY A 75 -16.19 1.51 21.62
C GLY A 75 -16.17 0.05 21.17
N ARG A 76 -15.00 -0.57 20.94
CA ARG A 76 -14.91 -1.97 20.51
C ARG A 76 -14.25 -2.87 21.54
N VAL A 77 -15.03 -3.75 22.17
CA VAL A 77 -14.51 -4.76 23.11
C VAL A 77 -13.87 -5.93 22.36
N ARG A 78 -12.53 -6.03 22.37
CA ARG A 78 -11.82 -7.25 21.96
C ARG A 78 -12.07 -8.32 23.02
N CYS A 79 -12.96 -9.27 22.73
CA CYS A 79 -13.13 -10.45 23.57
C CYS A 79 -11.87 -11.32 23.50
N TYR A 80 -11.55 -12.00 24.62
CA TYR A 80 -10.50 -13.00 24.66
C TYR A 80 -10.72 -14.03 23.54
N GLY A 81 -9.67 -14.34 22.77
CA GLY A 81 -9.72 -15.26 21.63
C GLY A 81 -10.50 -14.80 20.39
N ARG A 82 -10.99 -13.56 20.34
CA ARG A 82 -11.51 -12.92 19.10
C ARG A 82 -10.45 -12.07 18.38
N SER A 83 -9.21 -12.17 18.83
CA SER A 83 -8.00 -11.78 18.09
C SER A 83 -7.85 -12.58 16.79
N VAL A 84 -6.84 -12.23 15.97
CA VAL A 84 -6.46 -12.89 14.70
C VAL A 84 -6.96 -14.33 14.64
N THR A 85 -8.00 -14.54 13.84
CA THR A 85 -8.64 -15.83 13.65
C THR A 85 -8.02 -16.50 12.44
N THR A 86 -8.01 -17.83 12.39
CA THR A 86 -7.61 -18.55 11.18
C THR A 86 -8.40 -18.08 9.95
N SER A 87 -9.64 -17.64 10.13
CA SER A 87 -10.45 -17.02 9.06
C SER A 87 -10.01 -15.62 8.65
N SER A 88 -9.44 -14.79 9.54
CA SER A 88 -8.90 -13.49 9.13
C SER A 88 -7.60 -13.67 8.35
N LEU A 89 -6.79 -14.64 8.74
CA LEU A 89 -5.53 -14.97 8.06
C LEU A 89 -5.76 -15.54 6.65
N LYS A 90 -6.75 -16.43 6.49
CA LYS A 90 -7.17 -16.92 5.17
C LYS A 90 -7.59 -15.78 4.22
N LYS A 91 -8.23 -14.73 4.75
CA LYS A 91 -8.59 -13.56 3.94
C LYS A 91 -7.34 -12.83 3.42
N ASP A 92 -6.30 -12.71 4.24
CA ASP A 92 -5.07 -12.02 3.83
C ASP A 92 -4.32 -12.78 2.72
N GLU A 93 -4.33 -14.12 2.79
CA GLU A 93 -3.80 -14.98 1.73
C GLU A 93 -4.62 -14.86 0.42
N GLU A 94 -5.94 -14.89 0.51
CA GLU A 94 -6.85 -14.68 -0.62
C GLU A 94 -6.65 -13.29 -1.26
N ILE A 95 -6.50 -12.25 -0.45
CA ILE A 95 -6.23 -10.88 -0.90
C ILE A 95 -4.89 -10.82 -1.63
N THR A 96 -3.85 -11.51 -1.12
CA THR A 96 -2.52 -11.53 -1.74
C THR A 96 -2.57 -12.23 -3.10
N LYS A 97 -3.23 -13.39 -3.19
CA LYS A 97 -3.44 -14.10 -4.46
C LYS A 97 -4.21 -13.25 -5.47
N LEU A 98 -5.25 -12.55 -5.03
CA LEU A 98 -6.03 -11.66 -5.89
C LEU A 98 -5.20 -10.49 -6.41
N LYS A 99 -4.40 -9.85 -5.55
CA LYS A 99 -3.47 -8.77 -5.96
C LYS A 99 -2.46 -9.25 -6.99
N GLN A 100 -1.87 -10.44 -6.79
CA GLN A 100 -0.93 -11.02 -7.73
C GLN A 100 -1.59 -11.33 -9.09
N LYS A 101 -2.79 -11.93 -9.07
CA LYS A 101 -3.55 -12.21 -10.30
C LYS A 101 -3.83 -10.92 -11.08
N HIS A 102 -4.28 -9.88 -10.39
CA HIS A 102 -4.55 -8.57 -11.00
C HIS A 102 -3.29 -7.94 -11.61
N ALA A 103 -2.15 -8.00 -10.92
CA ALA A 103 -0.88 -7.50 -11.46
C ALA A 103 -0.45 -8.26 -12.72
N ASN A 104 -0.63 -9.58 -12.74
CA ASN A 104 -0.32 -10.41 -13.91
C ASN A 104 -1.24 -10.08 -15.09
N GLU A 105 -2.55 -9.94 -14.87
CA GLU A 105 -3.53 -9.56 -15.89
C GLU A 105 -3.21 -8.20 -16.51
N ILE A 106 -2.91 -7.17 -15.69
CA ILE A 106 -2.51 -5.85 -16.19
C ILE A 106 -1.24 -5.94 -17.04
N THR A 107 -0.26 -6.74 -16.59
CA THR A 107 1.01 -6.89 -17.30
C THR A 107 0.82 -7.61 -18.64
N SER A 108 -0.06 -8.63 -18.69
CA SER A 108 -0.44 -9.33 -19.93
C SER A 108 -1.11 -8.37 -20.91
N LEU A 109 -2.13 -7.64 -20.46
CA LEU A 109 -2.88 -6.70 -21.29
C LEU A 109 -1.97 -5.60 -21.86
N LYS A 110 -1.06 -5.05 -21.04
CA LYS A 110 -0.09 -4.05 -21.49
C LYS A 110 0.86 -4.59 -22.56
N LYS A 111 1.25 -5.86 -22.45
CA LYS A 111 2.09 -6.53 -23.45
C LYS A 111 1.33 -6.72 -24.76
N GLU A 112 0.10 -7.21 -24.70
CA GLU A 112 -0.77 -7.41 -25.86
C GLU A 112 -1.05 -6.09 -26.60
N MET A 113 -1.39 -5.02 -25.89
CA MET A 113 -1.58 -3.69 -26.51
C MET A 113 -0.31 -3.17 -27.20
N LYS A 114 0.86 -3.40 -26.60
CA LYS A 114 2.14 -3.00 -27.19
C LYS A 114 2.47 -3.79 -28.46
N GLU A 115 2.14 -5.08 -28.48
CA GLU A 115 2.32 -5.94 -29.64
C GLU A 115 1.37 -5.57 -30.77
N MET A 116 0.09 -5.34 -30.44
CA MET A 116 -0.93 -4.88 -31.38
C MET A 116 -0.53 -3.54 -32.03
N MET A 117 -0.16 -2.53 -31.23
CA MET A 117 0.31 -1.25 -31.79
C MET A 117 1.54 -1.40 -32.68
N ARG A 118 2.48 -2.29 -32.32
CA ARG A 118 3.66 -2.55 -33.15
C ARG A 118 3.27 -3.18 -34.49
N GLU A 119 2.34 -4.13 -34.48
CA GLU A 119 1.88 -4.79 -35.69
C GLU A 119 1.09 -3.84 -36.60
N GLU A 120 0.16 -3.07 -36.04
CA GLU A 120 -0.60 -2.06 -36.79
C GLU A 120 0.33 -1.05 -37.44
N MET A 121 1.33 -0.57 -36.71
CA MET A 121 2.32 0.36 -37.24
C MET A 121 3.13 -0.26 -38.38
N ARG A 122 3.52 -1.54 -38.25
CA ARG A 122 4.23 -2.27 -39.31
C ARG A 122 3.37 -2.43 -40.57
N CYS A 123 2.10 -2.77 -40.41
CA CYS A 123 1.13 -2.86 -41.51
C CYS A 123 0.95 -1.51 -42.21
N PHE A 124 0.77 -0.44 -41.44
CA PHE A 124 0.62 0.92 -41.96
C PHE A 124 1.84 1.35 -42.79
N PHE A 125 3.05 1.19 -42.25
CA PHE A 125 4.28 1.52 -42.99
C PHE A 125 4.41 0.70 -44.27
N SER A 126 4.14 -0.61 -44.20
CA SER A 126 4.20 -1.49 -45.37
C SER A 126 3.25 -1.03 -46.49
N GLN A 127 2.06 -0.55 -46.14
CA GLN A 127 1.10 -0.05 -47.12
C GLN A 127 1.49 1.33 -47.65
N PHE A 128 2.04 2.20 -46.79
CA PHE A 128 2.56 3.50 -47.19
C PHE A 128 3.69 3.38 -48.22
N VAL A 129 4.65 2.48 -48.01
CA VAL A 129 5.75 2.22 -48.97
C VAL A 129 5.20 1.72 -50.31
N LYS A 130 4.30 0.73 -50.29
CA LYS A 130 3.72 0.15 -51.51
C LYS A 130 2.97 1.17 -52.36
N ASN A 131 2.25 2.10 -51.74
CA ASN A 131 1.48 3.13 -52.44
C ASN A 131 2.36 4.26 -53.00
N ASN A 132 3.63 4.33 -52.62
CA ASN A 132 4.57 5.36 -53.05
C ASN A 132 5.87 4.72 -53.56
N ALA A 133 5.79 3.99 -54.69
CA ALA A 133 6.90 3.21 -55.23
C ALA A 133 8.16 4.01 -55.63
N GLY A 134 8.11 5.35 -55.62
CA GLY A 134 9.27 6.24 -55.79
C GLY A 134 9.93 6.70 -54.49
N LEU A 135 9.44 6.27 -53.32
CA LEU A 135 10.03 6.50 -52.01
C LEU A 135 10.78 5.22 -51.58
N ASP A 136 12.03 5.08 -52.01
CA ASP A 136 12.94 4.07 -51.47
C ASP A 136 13.48 4.53 -50.12
N PHE A 137 13.30 3.71 -49.08
CA PHE A 137 13.82 4.00 -47.75
C PHE A 137 15.35 3.85 -47.66
N HIS A 138 16.01 3.25 -48.66
CA HIS A 138 17.46 3.26 -48.76
C HIS A 138 18.03 4.67 -48.99
N ASP A 139 17.23 5.62 -49.51
CA ASP A 139 17.64 7.01 -49.71
C ASP A 139 17.47 7.88 -48.45
N ILE A 140 16.83 7.36 -47.39
CA ILE A 140 16.70 8.04 -46.09
C ILE A 140 17.87 7.63 -45.20
N GLN A 141 19.07 8.12 -45.53
CA GLN A 141 20.23 8.05 -44.65
C GLN A 141 20.01 8.96 -43.42
N GLY A 142 19.28 8.47 -42.43
CA GLY A 142 19.04 9.22 -41.19
C GLY A 142 18.10 8.60 -40.16
N CYS A 143 17.30 7.59 -40.51
CA CYS A 143 16.32 7.02 -39.58
C CYS A 143 16.79 5.79 -38.80
N VAL A 144 18.09 5.45 -38.82
CA VAL A 144 18.65 4.47 -37.89
C VAL A 144 18.97 5.18 -36.57
N GLY A 145 18.07 5.03 -35.60
CA GLY A 145 18.38 5.07 -34.16
C GLY A 145 19.33 6.18 -33.73
N SER A 146 18.97 7.44 -33.97
CA SER A 146 19.67 8.55 -33.35
C SER A 146 19.36 8.52 -31.85
N ASN A 147 20.20 7.83 -31.07
CA ASN A 147 20.31 8.00 -29.63
C ASN A 147 20.87 9.40 -29.37
N ILE A 148 20.08 10.43 -29.67
CA ILE A 148 20.42 11.80 -29.28
C ILE A 148 20.27 11.82 -27.75
N PRO A 149 21.36 12.01 -26.98
CA PRO A 149 21.22 12.23 -25.55
C PRO A 149 20.35 13.47 -25.39
N SER A 150 19.29 13.37 -24.59
CA SER A 150 18.47 14.51 -24.19
C SER A 150 19.39 15.69 -23.84
N PRO A 151 19.22 16.88 -24.45
CA PRO A 151 20.15 17.97 -24.25
C PRO A 151 20.20 18.32 -22.77
N VAL A 152 21.42 18.29 -22.22
CA VAL A 152 21.73 18.80 -20.90
C VAL A 152 21.30 20.25 -20.83
N ASP A 153 20.63 20.61 -19.74
CA ASP A 153 20.19 21.96 -19.44
C ASP A 153 21.34 22.96 -19.59
N ALA A 154 21.29 23.76 -20.65
CA ALA A 154 22.30 24.77 -20.98
C ALA A 154 21.62 26.13 -21.02
N SER A 155 21.30 26.64 -19.83
CA SER A 155 21.21 28.07 -19.57
C SER A 155 22.56 28.72 -19.89
N SER A 156 22.72 29.21 -21.12
CA SER A 156 23.73 30.22 -21.45
C SER A 156 23.27 31.06 -22.62
N ALA A 157 22.64 32.19 -22.28
CA ALA A 157 22.31 33.24 -23.22
C ALA A 157 23.59 33.82 -23.83
N ARG A 158 23.69 33.78 -25.17
CA ARG A 158 24.46 34.78 -25.92
C ARG A 158 23.63 35.31 -27.07
N ALA A 159 23.32 36.59 -26.94
CA ALA A 159 22.64 37.41 -27.92
C ALA A 159 23.44 37.48 -29.22
N MET A 160 22.76 37.25 -30.34
CA MET A 160 23.14 37.86 -31.62
C MET A 160 21.91 38.49 -32.27
N ARG A 161 22.11 39.76 -32.56
CA ARG A 161 21.21 40.80 -33.05
C ARG A 161 21.05 40.62 -34.56
N GLY A 162 19.83 40.67 -35.12
CA GLY A 162 19.67 40.80 -36.58
C GLY A 162 18.34 40.32 -37.16
N GLN A 163 17.35 41.21 -37.15
CA GLN A 163 16.32 41.47 -38.18
C GLN A 163 15.74 40.27 -38.97
N ASN A 164 14.46 39.97 -38.74
CA ASN A 164 13.36 40.24 -39.66
C ASN A 164 12.03 39.77 -39.03
N LEU A 165 11.15 40.73 -38.75
CA LEU A 165 9.78 40.53 -38.27
C LEU A 165 8.86 40.40 -39.48
N PRO A 166 7.83 39.54 -39.41
CA PRO A 166 6.50 40.02 -39.77
C PRO A 166 5.54 39.85 -38.59
N HIS A 167 4.80 40.92 -38.36
CA HIS A 167 3.85 41.12 -37.28
C HIS A 167 2.75 40.06 -37.26
N TYR A 168 2.48 39.48 -36.09
CA TYR A 168 1.16 38.94 -35.75
C TYR A 168 0.67 39.63 -34.47
N SER A 169 -0.46 40.32 -34.61
CA SER A 169 -1.09 41.11 -33.55
C SER A 169 -1.56 40.22 -32.40
N GLY A 170 -1.17 40.60 -31.18
CA GLY A 170 -1.67 40.02 -29.94
C GLY A 170 -3.12 40.39 -29.68
N SER A 171 -3.93 39.38 -29.35
CA SER A 171 -5.24 39.57 -28.72
C SER A 171 -5.13 39.15 -27.26
N THR A 172 -5.44 40.10 -26.39
CA THR A 172 -5.40 40.00 -24.94
C THR A 172 -6.63 39.26 -24.43
N HIS A 173 -6.46 38.12 -23.77
CA HIS A 173 -7.35 37.72 -22.68
C HIS A 173 -6.64 36.78 -21.70
N ALA A 174 -6.30 37.30 -20.52
CA ALA A 174 -5.98 36.50 -19.35
C ALA A 174 -7.30 36.10 -18.64
N PRO A 175 -7.28 34.98 -17.90
CA PRO A 175 -7.98 34.94 -16.62
C PRO A 175 -6.96 34.80 -15.50
N SER A 176 -7.08 35.71 -14.52
CA SER A 176 -6.33 35.70 -13.27
C SER A 176 -6.58 34.41 -12.51
N LEU A 177 -5.51 33.74 -12.12
CA LEU A 177 -5.53 32.63 -11.18
C LEU A 177 -4.95 33.17 -9.87
N GLU A 178 -5.82 33.79 -9.07
CA GLU A 178 -5.51 34.18 -7.70
C GLU A 178 -5.38 32.91 -6.86
N LYS A 179 -4.17 32.65 -6.37
CA LYS A 179 -3.89 31.78 -5.24
C LYS A 179 -3.09 32.58 -4.22
N GLU A 180 -3.69 32.84 -3.07
CA GLU A 180 -2.98 33.14 -1.82
C GLU A 180 -3.92 32.70 -0.67
N ASN A 181 -3.73 31.51 -0.12
CA ASN A 181 -2.86 31.10 0.99
C ASN A 181 -3.34 31.51 2.39
N THR A 182 -3.42 30.47 3.23
CA THR A 182 -3.12 30.40 4.68
C THR A 182 -4.00 31.13 5.69
N GLY A 183 -4.41 30.38 6.71
CA GLY A 183 -5.01 30.90 7.93
C GLY A 183 -5.48 29.79 8.87
N ASP A 184 -4.55 29.10 9.51
CA ASP A 184 -4.81 28.31 10.71
C ASP A 184 -5.38 29.21 11.83
N ALA A 185 -6.46 28.78 12.50
CA ALA A 185 -6.65 29.00 13.95
C ALA A 185 -7.87 28.23 14.48
N ILE A 186 -7.57 27.22 15.28
CA ILE A 186 -8.47 26.52 16.20
C ILE A 186 -8.76 27.46 17.38
N GLY A 187 -10.02 27.60 17.80
CA GLY A 187 -10.41 28.32 19.00
C GLY A 187 -11.59 27.66 19.71
N TYR A 188 -11.30 26.73 20.63
CA TYR A 188 -12.24 26.29 21.67
C TYR A 188 -12.17 27.26 22.86
N GLY A 189 -13.31 27.62 23.46
CA GLY A 189 -13.28 28.38 24.72
C GLY A 189 -14.61 28.95 25.22
N GLY A 190 -15.64 28.12 25.40
CA GLY A 190 -16.84 28.50 26.14
C GLY A 190 -16.68 28.24 27.63
N HIS A 191 -16.10 29.21 28.36
CA HIS A 191 -16.06 29.22 29.83
C HIS A 191 -17.40 29.73 30.39
N LYS A 192 -18.00 28.96 31.30
CA LYS A 192 -19.08 29.42 32.19
C LYS A 192 -18.46 29.96 33.48
N SER A 193 -18.88 31.15 33.88
CA SER A 193 -18.85 31.74 35.23
C SER A 193 -20.04 32.71 35.25
N ILE A 194 -20.89 32.84 36.26
CA ILE A 194 -20.90 32.50 37.69
C ILE A 194 -22.32 31.99 38.01
#